data_AF-A0A930YS04-F1
#
_entry.id   AF-A0A930YS04-F1
#
_cell.length_a   1.000
_cell.length_b   1.000
_cell.length_c   1.000
_cell.angle_alpha   90.00
_cell.angle_beta   90.00
_cell.angle_gamma   90.00
#
_symmetry.space_group_name_H-M   'P 1'
#
loop_
_entity.id
_entity.type
_entity.pdbx_description
1 polymer ?
#
loop_
_entity_poly.entity_id
_entity_poly.type
_entity_poly.pdbx_seq_one_letter_code
_entity_poly.pdbx_strand_id
1 'polypeptide(L)'
;NKEYAEAWKDDLALKDTLESDIPARVSLFNPLYFISGTSQGFATAQVAPYWRINEGVQNSDTSICTSLNMKLALTHYKDVKNVAFTLVWDKGHVLAERTGNVAANLVNWIVACATA
;
A
#
# COMPACT_ATOMS: atom_id res chain seq x y z
N ASN A 1 -7.91 -33.61 -9.09
CA ASN A 1 -7.78 -32.41 -8.23
C ASN A 1 -9.01 -32.04 -7.40
N LYS A 2 -10.02 -32.91 -7.21
CA LYS A 2 -11.14 -32.60 -6.30
C LYS A 2 -10.71 -32.51 -4.84
N GLU A 3 -9.81 -33.40 -4.42
CA GLU A 3 -9.24 -33.43 -3.07
C GLU A 3 -8.51 -32.14 -2.70
N TYR A 4 -7.63 -31.64 -3.55
CA TYR A 4 -6.97 -30.33 -3.34
C TYR A 4 -7.95 -29.16 -3.27
N ALA A 5 -9.03 -29.20 -4.05
CA ALA A 5 -10.03 -28.14 -4.03
C ALA A 5 -10.85 -28.14 -2.73
N GLU A 6 -11.13 -29.30 -2.15
CA GLU A 6 -11.80 -29.38 -0.84
C GLU A 6 -10.84 -29.01 0.30
N ALA A 7 -9.60 -29.53 0.30
CA ALA A 7 -8.59 -29.17 1.29
C ALA A 7 -8.32 -27.65 1.31
N TRP A 8 -8.29 -27.01 0.14
CA TRP A 8 -8.15 -25.56 0.03
C TRP A 8 -9.31 -24.78 0.67
N LYS A 9 -10.54 -25.28 0.60
CA LYS A 9 -11.69 -24.62 1.26
C LYS A 9 -11.54 -24.67 2.78
N ASP A 10 -11.13 -25.83 3.31
CA ASP A 10 -10.90 -26.00 4.73
C ASP A 10 -9.76 -25.08 5.20
N ASP A 11 -8.68 -24.98 4.42
CA ASP A 11 -7.58 -24.05 4.68
C ASP A 11 -8.06 -22.59 4.72
N LEU A 12 -8.87 -22.15 3.75
CA LEU A 12 -9.40 -20.78 3.74
C LEU A 12 -10.29 -20.47 4.95
N ALA A 13 -10.95 -21.48 5.53
CA ALA A 13 -11.79 -21.33 6.72
C ALA A 13 -10.98 -21.29 8.04
N LEU A 14 -9.67 -21.54 8.01
CA LEU A 14 -8.82 -21.48 9.20
C LEU A 14 -8.79 -20.06 9.79
N LYS A 15 -9.07 -19.98 11.09
CA LYS A 15 -9.13 -18.74 11.83
C LYS A 15 -7.89 -18.49 12.67
N ASP A 16 -7.59 -17.21 12.88
CA ASP A 16 -6.59 -16.79 13.87
C ASP A 16 -7.18 -16.70 15.28
N THR A 17 -6.38 -16.26 16.25
CA THR A 17 -6.80 -16.08 17.65
C THR A 17 -7.84 -14.98 17.85
N LEU A 18 -8.13 -14.18 16.81
CA LEU A 18 -9.15 -13.13 16.79
C LEU A 18 -10.37 -13.56 15.96
N GLU A 19 -10.49 -14.85 15.66
CA GLU A 19 -11.60 -15.45 14.91
C GLU A 19 -11.75 -14.97 13.45
N SER A 20 -10.69 -14.40 12.86
CA SER A 20 -10.68 -13.94 11.46
C SER A 20 -10.19 -15.04 10.52
N ASP A 21 -10.94 -15.34 9.46
CA ASP A 21 -10.56 -16.34 8.45
C ASP A 21 -9.44 -15.86 7.50
N ILE A 22 -8.92 -16.74 6.64
CA ILE A 22 -7.80 -16.38 5.75
C ILE A 22 -8.17 -15.22 4.80
N PRO A 23 -9.30 -15.25 4.07
CA PRO A 23 -9.68 -14.16 3.16
C PRO A 23 -9.81 -12.80 3.86
N ALA A 24 -10.38 -12.77 5.06
CA ALA A 24 -10.47 -11.54 5.85
C ALA A 24 -9.07 -11.00 6.15
N ARG A 25 -8.17 -11.85 6.67
CA ARG A 25 -6.80 -11.44 7.00
C ARG A 25 -6.03 -10.95 5.78
N VAL A 26 -6.13 -11.63 4.63
CA VAL A 26 -5.52 -11.20 3.37
C VAL A 26 -6.02 -9.81 2.97
N SER A 27 -7.31 -9.53 3.14
CA SER A 27 -7.89 -8.22 2.89
C SER A 27 -7.30 -7.16 3.83
N LEU A 28 -7.12 -7.49 5.12
CA LEU A 28 -6.52 -6.58 6.12
C LEU A 28 -5.05 -6.23 5.82
N PHE A 29 -4.30 -7.11 5.14
CA PHE A 29 -2.92 -6.82 4.72
C PHE A 29 -2.82 -5.97 3.45
N ASN A 30 -3.94 -5.72 2.75
CA ASN A 30 -3.94 -4.97 1.50
C ASN A 30 -4.38 -3.52 1.74
N PRO A 31 -3.51 -2.51 1.63
CA PRO A 31 -3.90 -1.11 1.81
C PRO A 31 -5.07 -0.68 0.90
N LEU A 32 -5.11 -1.18 -0.35
CA LEU A 32 -6.20 -0.87 -1.30
C LEU A 32 -7.58 -1.31 -0.80
N TYR A 33 -7.66 -2.30 0.10
CA TYR A 33 -8.93 -2.71 0.72
C TYR A 33 -9.57 -1.62 1.59
N PHE A 34 -8.79 -0.66 2.09
CA PHE A 34 -9.30 0.43 2.91
C PHE A 34 -9.48 1.73 2.14
N ILE A 35 -8.71 1.92 1.06
CA ILE A 35 -8.65 3.18 0.31
C ILE A 35 -9.31 3.15 -1.08
N SER A 36 -9.61 1.97 -1.64
CA SER A 36 -10.29 1.86 -2.94
C SER A 36 -11.80 1.88 -2.76
N GLY A 37 -12.51 2.80 -3.42
CA GLY A 37 -13.98 2.94 -3.32
C GLY A 37 -14.79 1.72 -3.75
N THR A 38 -14.18 0.74 -4.41
CA THR A 38 -14.82 -0.51 -4.84
C THR A 38 -14.69 -1.66 -3.83
N SER A 39 -13.88 -1.48 -2.78
CA SER A 39 -13.61 -2.51 -1.79
C SER A 39 -14.64 -2.47 -0.65
N GLN A 40 -14.93 -3.64 -0.06
CA GLN A 40 -15.86 -3.74 1.08
C GLN A 40 -15.35 -3.01 2.33
N GLY A 41 -14.03 -2.93 2.50
CA GLY A 41 -13.40 -2.23 3.64
C GLY A 41 -13.22 -0.73 3.44
N PHE A 42 -13.71 -0.18 2.33
CA PHE A 42 -13.53 1.23 2.03
C PHE A 42 -14.03 2.12 3.16
N ALA A 43 -13.19 3.06 3.58
CA ALA A 43 -13.50 4.03 4.64
C ALA A 43 -13.83 3.44 6.02
N THR A 44 -13.38 2.21 6.29
CA THR A 44 -13.46 1.59 7.62
C THR A 44 -12.23 1.86 8.49
N ALA A 45 -11.13 2.34 7.90
CA ALA A 45 -9.89 2.69 8.60
C ALA A 45 -9.67 4.21 8.68
N GLN A 46 -8.93 4.66 9.68
CA GLN A 46 -8.43 6.04 9.75
C GLN A 46 -7.18 6.18 8.87
N VAL A 47 -7.36 6.78 7.70
CA VAL A 47 -6.29 6.94 6.70
C VAL A 47 -5.44 8.17 7.01
N ALA A 48 -4.12 8.05 6.92
CA ALA A 48 -3.20 9.16 7.14
C ALA A 48 -3.42 10.28 6.10
N PRO A 49 -3.33 11.57 6.48
CA PRO A 49 -3.61 12.67 5.56
C PRO A 49 -2.47 12.98 4.57
N TYR A 50 -1.23 12.57 4.84
CA TYR A 50 -0.06 12.85 4.01
C TYR A 50 0.66 11.56 3.66
N TRP A 51 0.97 11.38 2.37
CA TRP A 51 1.65 10.19 1.85
C TRP A 51 2.85 10.58 0.99
N ARG A 52 3.96 9.86 1.16
CA ARG A 52 5.13 9.94 0.29
C ARG A 52 5.48 8.56 -0.21
N ILE A 53 5.49 8.41 -1.54
CA ILE A 53 5.76 7.14 -2.22
C ILE A 53 6.79 7.40 -3.30
N ASN A 54 7.96 6.78 -3.18
CA ASN A 54 8.99 6.80 -4.21
C ASN A 54 9.18 5.37 -4.72
N GLU A 55 9.07 5.20 -6.04
CA GLU A 55 9.19 3.89 -6.71
C GLU A 55 10.28 3.96 -7.77
N GLY A 56 11.13 2.93 -7.82
CA GLY A 56 12.10 2.77 -8.89
C GLY A 56 11.43 2.29 -10.17
N VAL A 57 11.66 2.98 -11.29
CA VAL A 57 11.03 2.62 -12.58
C VAL A 57 11.49 1.25 -13.09
N GLN A 58 12.67 0.80 -12.69
CA GLN A 58 13.24 -0.49 -13.06
C GLN A 58 13.04 -1.56 -11.97
N ASN A 59 12.17 -1.32 -10.98
CA ASN A 59 11.86 -2.34 -9.99
C ASN A 59 11.17 -3.54 -10.66
N SER A 60 11.80 -4.71 -10.60
CA SER A 60 11.30 -5.95 -11.18
C SER A 60 10.57 -6.86 -10.19
N ASP A 61 10.59 -6.53 -8.90
CA ASP A 61 10.00 -7.38 -7.85
C ASP A 61 8.48 -7.30 -7.83
N THR A 62 7.93 -6.17 -8.29
CA THR A 62 6.49 -5.95 -8.47
C THR A 62 6.26 -5.06 -9.68
N SER A 63 5.07 -5.15 -10.27
CA SER A 63 4.63 -4.18 -11.28
C SER A 63 4.59 -2.77 -10.69
N ILE A 64 5.02 -1.79 -11.49
CA ILE A 64 4.89 -0.36 -11.19
C ILE A 64 3.42 0.07 -10.95
N CYS A 65 2.46 -0.70 -11.49
CA CYS A 65 1.04 -0.47 -11.27
C CYS A 65 0.64 -0.58 -9.80
N THR A 66 1.39 -1.33 -8.97
CA THR A 66 1.09 -1.46 -7.53
C THR A 66 1.11 -0.11 -6.83
N SER A 67 2.21 0.65 -7.00
CA SER A 67 2.37 1.96 -6.37
C SER A 67 1.53 3.05 -7.08
N LEU A 68 1.34 2.95 -8.40
CA LEU A 68 0.44 3.84 -9.15
C LEU A 68 -1.03 3.70 -8.72
N ASN A 69 -1.52 2.47 -8.55
CA ASN A 69 -2.89 2.23 -8.07
C ASN A 69 -3.10 2.79 -6.67
N MET A 70 -2.11 2.62 -5.79
CA MET A 70 -2.13 3.21 -4.44
C MET A 70 -2.15 4.74 -4.50
N LYS A 71 -1.28 5.36 -5.33
CA LYS A 71 -1.30 6.81 -5.55
C LYS A 71 -2.67 7.29 -6.02
N LEU A 72 -3.29 6.60 -6.98
CA LEU A 72 -4.60 6.99 -7.52
C LEU A 72 -5.69 6.88 -6.45
N ALA A 73 -5.77 5.75 -5.74
CA ALA A 73 -6.75 5.55 -4.68
C ALA A 73 -6.60 6.61 -3.57
N LEU A 74 -5.37 6.86 -3.10
CA LEU A 74 -5.08 7.89 -2.09
C LEU A 74 -5.44 9.31 -2.59
N THR A 75 -5.16 9.64 -3.85
CA THR A 75 -5.47 10.96 -4.42
C THR A 75 -6.96 11.25 -4.40
N HIS A 76 -7.80 10.23 -4.56
CA HIS A 76 -9.26 10.36 -4.56
C HIS A 76 -9.90 10.07 -3.19
N TYR A 77 -9.09 9.78 -2.18
CA TYR A 77 -9.59 9.49 -0.84
C TYR A 77 -9.87 10.80 -0.08
N LYS A 78 -11.10 10.97 0.41
CA LYS A 78 -11.61 12.25 0.95
C LYS A 78 -10.75 12.89 2.06
N ASP A 79 -10.12 12.08 2.91
CA ASP A 79 -9.37 12.54 4.08
C ASP A 79 -7.87 12.71 3.80
N VAL A 80 -7.40 12.33 2.60
CA VAL A 80 -6.01 12.49 2.17
C VAL A 80 -5.82 13.90 1.62
N LYS A 81 -4.91 14.65 2.24
CA LYS A 81 -4.57 16.03 1.85
C LYS A 81 -3.52 16.11 0.76
N ASN A 82 -2.53 15.22 0.79
CA ASN A 82 -1.45 15.22 -0.20
C ASN A 82 -0.83 13.84 -0.40
N VAL A 83 -0.52 13.53 -1.66
CA VAL A 83 0.23 12.34 -2.07
C VAL A 83 1.43 12.79 -2.90
N ALA A 84 2.61 12.81 -2.30
CA ALA A 84 3.87 13.01 -2.99
C ALA A 84 4.32 11.69 -3.61
N PHE A 85 4.13 11.54 -4.93
CA PHE A 85 4.49 10.33 -5.67
C PHE A 85 5.61 10.61 -6.67
N THR A 86 6.71 9.85 -6.57
CA THR A 86 7.85 10.00 -7.48
C THR A 86 8.25 8.68 -8.10
N LEU A 87 8.21 8.61 -9.42
CA LEU A 87 8.92 7.59 -10.19
C LEU A 87 10.38 8.02 -10.38
N VAL A 88 11.31 7.17 -9.95
CA VAL A 88 12.74 7.44 -9.99
C VAL A 88 13.38 6.59 -11.08
N TRP A 89 13.91 7.27 -12.10
CA TRP A 89 14.63 6.65 -13.20
C TRP A 89 15.89 5.93 -12.71
N ASP A 90 16.24 4.83 -13.35
CA ASP A 90 17.48 4.06 -13.06
C ASP A 90 17.58 3.59 -11.60
N LYS A 91 16.44 3.21 -11.03
CA LYS A 91 16.34 2.58 -9.71
C LYS A 91 15.47 1.33 -9.81
N GLY A 92 15.96 0.24 -9.22
CA GLY A 92 15.24 -1.02 -9.01
C GLY A 92 14.57 -1.07 -7.63
N HIS A 93 14.63 -2.22 -6.95
CA HIS A 93 14.15 -2.39 -5.57
C HIS A 93 15.14 -1.73 -4.58
N VAL A 94 14.95 -0.44 -4.30
CA VAL A 94 15.76 0.34 -3.35
C VAL A 94 14.92 1.45 -2.71
N LEU A 95 15.43 2.08 -1.64
CA LEU A 95 14.88 3.35 -1.14
C LEU A 95 15.17 4.47 -2.15
N ALA A 96 14.29 4.60 -3.14
CA ALA A 96 14.52 5.42 -4.32
C ALA A 96 14.44 6.93 -4.01
N GLU A 97 15.45 7.67 -4.46
CA GLU A 97 15.52 9.13 -4.39
C GLU A 97 16.14 9.66 -5.68
N ARG A 98 15.71 10.84 -6.13
CA ARG A 98 16.32 11.48 -7.31
C ARG A 98 17.76 11.93 -7.03
N THR A 99 17.98 12.48 -5.83
CA THR A 99 19.26 13.03 -5.39
C THR A 99 19.35 13.03 -3.86
N GLY A 100 20.57 13.17 -3.34
CA GLY A 100 20.79 13.35 -1.91
C GLY A 100 20.69 12.05 -1.09
N ASN A 101 20.68 12.22 0.23
CA ASN A 101 20.57 11.12 1.17
C ASN A 101 19.09 10.84 1.49
N VAL A 102 18.69 9.57 1.39
CA VAL A 102 17.30 9.15 1.57
C VAL A 102 16.73 9.43 2.96
N ALA A 103 17.51 9.21 4.02
CA ALA A 103 17.07 9.47 5.38
C ALA A 103 16.88 10.98 5.61
N ALA A 104 17.82 11.81 5.13
CA ALA A 104 17.71 13.25 5.22
C ALA A 104 16.48 13.79 4.45
N ASN A 105 16.24 13.31 3.24
CA ASN A 105 15.07 13.70 2.44
C ASN A 105 13.75 13.32 3.14
N LEU A 106 13.68 12.11 3.72
CA LEU A 106 12.52 11.66 4.47
C LEU A 106 12.25 12.54 5.70
N VAL A 107 13.28 12.82 6.51
CA VAL A 107 13.17 13.67 7.70
C VAL A 107 12.72 15.08 7.32
N ASN A 108 13.31 15.66 6.27
CA ASN A 108 12.92 16.98 5.78
C ASN A 108 11.45 17.02 5.34
N TRP A 109 10.97 15.97 4.66
CA TRP A 109 9.56 15.86 4.28
C TRP A 109 8.64 15.74 5.50
N ILE A 110 9.01 14.93 6.50
CA ILE A 110 8.24 14.80 7.75
C ILE A 110 8.14 16.15 8.46
N VAL A 111 9.26 16.87 8.61
CA VAL A 111 9.28 18.20 9.24
C VAL A 111 8.38 19.16 8.48
N ALA A 112 8.46 19.20 7.15
CA ALA A 112 7.61 20.05 6.33
C ALA A 112 6.11 19.74 6.54
N CYS A 113 5.72 18.47 6.62
CA CYS A 113 4.33 18.07 6.91
C CYS A 113 3.88 18.44 8.33
N ALA A 114 4.77 18.35 9.32
CA ALA A 114 4.45 18.68 10.72
C ALA A 114 4.29 20.19 10.95
N THR A 115 4.86 21.02 10.07
CA THR A 115 4.77 22.48 10.13
C THR A 115 3.78 23.10 9.13
N ALA A 116 3.07 22.27 8.36
CA ALA A 116 2.16 22.69 7.28
C ALA A 116 0.73 23.02 7.74
#